data_AF-A0A7X6I1A9-F1
#
_entry.id   AF-A0A7X6I1A9-F1
#
_cell.length_a   1.000
_cell.length_b   1.000
_cell.length_c   1.000
_cell.angle_alpha   90.00
_cell.angle_beta   90.00
_cell.angle_gamma   90.00
#
_symmetry.space_group_name_H-M   'P 1'
#
loop_
_entity.id
_entity.type
_entity.pdbx_description
1 polymer ?
#
loop_
_entity_poly.entity_id
_entity_poly.type
_entity_poly.pdbx_seq_one_letter_code
_entity_poly.pdbx_strand_id
1 'polypeptide(L)' 'MFTDPRHERQASAEEANAAIRALVTAQGGRAWSADDLAELGRLRAEWLAAVRAQVTTAA' A
#
# COMPACT_ATOMS: atom_id res chain seq x y z
N MET A 1 -14.91 -5.59 22.74
CA MET A 1 -14.67 -5.14 21.36
C MET A 1 -13.28 -5.64 20.99
N PHE A 2 -13.19 -6.78 20.31
CA PHE A 2 -11.91 -7.32 19.82
C PHE A 2 -11.67 -6.70 18.45
N THR A 3 -10.77 -5.74 18.34
CA THR A 3 -10.21 -5.39 17.04
C THR A 3 -9.30 -6.54 16.65
N ASP A 4 -9.72 -7.31 15.66
CA ASP A 4 -8.89 -8.38 15.12
C ASP A 4 -7.68 -7.70 14.43
N PRO A 5 -6.44 -7.99 14.82
CA PRO A 5 -5.25 -7.35 14.26
C PRO A 5 -5.05 -7.66 12.77
N ARG A 6 -5.77 -8.65 12.21
CA ARG A 6 -5.81 -8.92 10.77
C ARG A 6 -6.66 -7.89 10.03
N HIS A 7 -7.72 -7.36 10.64
CA HIS A 7 -8.50 -6.26 10.02
C HIS A 7 -7.68 -4.97 9.96
N GLU A 8 -6.92 -4.63 11.00
CA GLU A 8 -6.03 -3.46 10.99
C GLU A 8 -4.95 -3.60 9.92
N ARG A 9 -4.36 -4.79 9.79
CA ARG A 9 -3.33 -5.06 8.77
C ARG A 9 -3.88 -5.14 7.35
N GLN A 10 -5.13 -5.55 7.20
CA GLN A 10 -5.84 -5.55 5.93
C GLN A 10 -6.22 -4.13 5.51
N ALA A 11 -6.69 -3.31 6.46
CA ALA A 11 -6.87 -1.87 6.27
C ALA A 11 -5.56 -1.22 5.83
N SER A 12 -4.41 -1.53 6.46
CA SER A 12 -3.12 -0.97 6.03
C SER A 12 -2.72 -1.34 4.60
N ALA A 13 -3.02 -2.55 4.13
CA ALA A 13 -2.77 -2.92 2.73
C ALA A 13 -3.71 -2.20 1.77
N GLU A 14 -4.99 -2.08 2.12
CA GLU A 14 -5.98 -1.37 1.32
C GLU A 14 -5.69 0.13 1.26
N GLU A 15 -5.27 0.73 2.37
CA GLU A 15 -4.84 2.12 2.50
C GLU A 15 -3.59 2.41 1.65
N ALA A 16 -2.55 1.57 1.76
CA ALA A 16 -1.35 1.70 0.92
C ALA A 16 -1.70 1.57 -0.58
N ASN A 17 -2.58 0.63 -0.95
CA ASN A 17 -3.04 0.47 -2.33
C ASN A 17 -3.89 1.67 -2.81
N ALA A 18 -4.71 2.26 -1.93
CA ALA A 18 -5.47 3.47 -2.23
C ALA A 18 -4.54 4.66 -2.47
N ALA A 19 -3.49 4.82 -1.66
CA ALA A 19 -2.46 5.84 -1.83
C ALA A 19 -1.69 5.66 -3.16
N ILE A 20 -1.33 4.43 -3.52
CA ILE A 20 -0.72 4.13 -4.84
C ILE A 20 -1.65 4.57 -5.98
N ARG A 21 -2.94 4.23 -5.91
CA ARG A 21 -3.92 4.61 -6.93
C ARG A 21 -4.07 6.13 -7.02
N ALA A 22 -4.15 6.81 -5.89
CA ALA A 22 -4.23 8.26 -5.84
C ALA A 22 -3.01 8.92 -6.47
N LEU A 23 -1.80 8.42 -6.18
CA LEU A 23 -0.55 8.91 -6.78
C LEU A 23 -0.54 8.70 -8.31
N VAL A 24 -0.90 7.51 -8.78
CA VAL A 24 -0.98 7.21 -10.22
C VAL A 24 -2.03 8.09 -10.92
N THR A 25 -3.20 8.28 -10.31
CA THR A 25 -4.26 9.14 -10.85
C THR A 25 -3.85 10.60 -10.86
N ALA A 26 -3.22 11.10 -9.79
CA ALA A 26 -2.73 12.47 -9.68
C ALA A 26 -1.67 12.79 -10.74
N GLN A 27 -0.88 11.79 -11.13
CA GLN A 27 0.12 11.96 -12.16
C GLN A 27 -0.50 12.15 -13.55
N GLY A 28 -1.65 11.52 -13.81
CA GLY A 28 -2.48 11.85 -14.97
C GLY A 28 -1.76 11.83 -16.33
N GLY A 29 -0.75 10.96 -16.49
CA GLY A 29 0.06 10.83 -17.70
C GLY A 29 1.29 11.75 -17.80
N ARG A 30 1.59 12.55 -16.76
CA ARG A 30 2.85 13.31 -16.68
C ARG A 30 4.05 12.37 -16.50
N ALA A 31 5.23 12.88 -16.87
CA ALA A 31 6.49 12.21 -16.62
C ALA A 31 6.74 12.11 -15.11
N TRP A 32 7.15 10.93 -14.66
CA TRP A 32 7.45 10.66 -13.26
C TRP A 32 8.76 11.31 -12.85
N SER A 33 8.71 12.09 -11.78
CA SER A 33 9.92 12.60 -11.13
C SER A 33 10.59 11.49 -10.31
N ALA A 34 11.86 11.73 -9.94
CA ALA A 34 12.57 10.82 -9.04
C ALA A 34 11.86 10.70 -7.68
N ASP A 35 11.28 11.79 -7.18
CA ASP A 35 10.51 11.81 -5.94
C ASP A 35 9.21 10.99 -6.05
N ASP A 36 8.48 11.11 -7.16
CA ASP A 36 7.27 10.30 -7.40
C ASP A 36 7.59 8.79 -7.42
N LEU A 37 8.72 8.42 -8.03
CA LEU A 37 9.18 7.03 -8.07
C LEU A 37 9.63 6.54 -6.70
N ALA A 38 10.29 7.38 -5.91
CA ALA A 38 10.67 7.07 -4.55
C ALA A 38 9.45 6.85 -3.66
N GLU A 39 8.44 7.71 -3.79
CA GLU A 39 7.18 7.60 -3.04
C GLU A 39 6.39 6.35 -3.44
N LEU A 40 6.26 6.08 -4.75
CA LEU A 40 5.67 4.84 -5.24
C LEU A 40 6.42 3.59 -4.72
N GLY A 41 7.74 3.65 -4.65
CA GLY A 41 8.58 2.59 -4.11
C GLY A 41 8.28 2.31 -2.63
N ARG A 42 8.15 3.37 -1.82
CA ARG A 42 7.77 3.24 -0.39
C ARG A 42 6.38 2.63 -0.23
N LEU A 43 5.38 3.18 -0.92
CA LEU A 43 4.01 2.70 -0.84
C LEU A 43 3.89 1.23 -1.30
N ARG A 44 4.63 0.84 -2.34
CA ARG A 44 4.71 -0.57 -2.77
C ARG A 44 5.36 -1.48 -1.73
N ALA A 45 6.42 -1.03 -1.07
CA ALA A 45 7.09 -1.82 -0.04
C ALA A 45 6.16 -2.06 1.16
N GLU A 46 5.44 -1.03 1.57
CA GLU A 46 4.44 -1.09 2.65
C GLU A 46 3.28 -2.04 2.29
N TRP A 47 2.73 -1.90 1.08
CA TRP A 47 1.69 -2.81 0.59
C TRP A 47 2.17 -4.26 0.55
N LEU A 48 3.35 -4.53 0.00
CA LEU A 48 3.92 -5.88 -0.06
C LEU A 48 4.16 -6.47 1.33
N ALA A 49 4.63 -5.68 2.29
CA ALA A 49 4.84 -6.12 3.66
C ALA A 49 3.49 -6.49 4.33
N ALA A 50 2.48 -5.64 4.16
CA ALA A 50 1.14 -5.88 4.69
C ALA A 50 0.48 -7.12 4.06
N VAL A 51 0.60 -7.30 2.74
CA VAL A 51 0.10 -8.49 2.03
C VAL A 51 0.82 -9.76 2.45
N ARG A 52 2.16 -9.74 2.57
CA ARG A 52 2.92 -10.92 3.05
C ARG A 52 2.47 -11.33 4.44
N ALA A 53 2.29 -10.37 5.34
CA ALA A 53 1.82 -10.67 6.69
C ALA A 53 0.40 -11.27 6.70
N GLN A 54 -0.48 -10.86 5.78
CA GLN A 54 -1.81 -11.49 5.62
C GLN A 54 -1.69 -12.94 5.14
N VAL A 55 -0.86 -13.21 4.13
CA VAL A 55 -0.64 -14.57 3.59
C VAL A 55 -0.02 -15.50 4.63
N THR A 56 0.97 -15.03 5.41
CA THR A 56 1.64 -15.84 6.44
C THR A 56 0.74 -16.12 7.65
N THR A 57 -0.22 -15.24 7.98
CA THR A 57 -1.15 -15.46 9.10
C THR A 57 -2.29 -16.43 8.73
N ALA A 58 -2.51 -16.67 7.43
CA ALA A 58 -3.57 -17.55 6.93
C ALA A 58 -3.12 -18.99 6.67
N ALA A 59 -1.83 -19.31 6.86
CA ALA A 59 -1.24 -20.64 6.70
C ALA A 59 -1.01 -21.32 8.04
#